data_AF-A0A9E4Q9V7-F1
#
_entry.id   AF-A0A9E4Q9V7-F1
#
_cell.length_a   1.000
_cell.length_b   1.000
_cell.length_c   1.000
_cell.angle_alpha   90.00
_cell.angle_beta   90.00
_cell.angle_gamma   90.00
#
_symmetry.space_group_name_H-M   'P 1'
#
loop_
_entity.id
_entity.type
_entity.pdbx_description
1 polymer ?
#
loop_
_entity_poly.entity_id
_entity_poly.type
_entity_poly.pdbx_seq_one_letter_code
_entity_poly.pdbx_strand_id
1 'polypeptide(L)'
;MPTKVKKLLDKGTNNPIVARTTVQISDLMSAYPLSDDERQSILSAFGSLMRRLLRMQELRDSLSKEYEKIRTQVREEGLTQLGEDAYEVPQIMGLDAQAEDFLQAAKLALIDCGSLFEPLYAQTFDHRIDLSIAWLEEELGVEHEFVKRLRKHHDVWIKELIDRRNALEHPRKRAKGKLHIENIDIDVAGAKLMGSDPSWHLTGDESSSIIEDTRILIENILRLAEEILVSSLGVRFPDTPVMAKEIPEHNRDVKAPVRFVLVPRGNILGA
;
A
#
# COMPACT_ATOMS: atom_id res chain seq x y z
N MET A 1 -41.14 4.63 6.37
CA MET A 1 -40.19 5.54 5.69
C MET A 1 -39.41 4.72 4.67
N PRO A 2 -39.18 5.19 3.42
CA PRO A 2 -38.43 4.42 2.43
C PRO A 2 -36.92 4.40 2.74
N THR A 3 -36.31 3.22 2.76
CA THR A 3 -34.87 3.03 2.88
C THR A 3 -34.16 3.52 1.63
N LYS A 4 -33.26 4.50 1.77
CA LYS A 4 -32.43 5.01 0.66
C LYS A 4 -31.09 4.28 0.66
N VAL A 5 -30.90 3.39 -0.31
CA VAL A 5 -29.60 2.76 -0.56
C VAL A 5 -28.79 3.67 -1.48
N LYS A 6 -27.62 4.13 -1.05
CA LYS A 6 -26.67 4.89 -1.87
C LYS A 6 -25.46 4.02 -2.17
N LYS A 7 -25.06 3.95 -3.44
CA LYS A 7 -23.77 3.36 -3.84
C LYS A 7 -22.67 4.30 -3.38
N LEU A 8 -21.83 3.86 -2.44
CA LEU A 8 -20.74 4.65 -1.88
C LEU A 8 -19.42 4.44 -2.61
N LEU A 9 -19.25 3.28 -3.27
CA LEU A 9 -18.02 2.89 -3.95
C LEU A 9 -18.36 2.14 -5.25
N ASP A 10 -17.52 2.30 -6.26
CA ASP A 10 -17.66 1.59 -7.55
C ASP A 10 -17.10 0.17 -7.54
N LYS A 11 -16.40 -0.21 -6.46
CA LYS A 11 -15.79 -1.52 -6.27
C LYS A 11 -16.51 -2.29 -5.16
N GLY A 12 -16.73 -3.58 -5.38
CA GLY A 12 -17.36 -4.50 -4.42
C GLY A 12 -16.34 -5.32 -3.64
N THR A 13 -16.81 -6.35 -2.92
CA THR A 13 -15.96 -7.24 -2.11
C THR A 13 -15.02 -8.12 -2.94
N ASN A 14 -15.20 -8.21 -4.25
CA ASN A 14 -14.23 -8.85 -5.14
C ASN A 14 -12.90 -8.07 -5.24
N ASN A 15 -12.89 -6.80 -4.83
CA ASN A 15 -11.67 -6.02 -4.73
C ASN A 15 -10.96 -6.33 -3.40
N PRO A 16 -9.66 -6.69 -3.42
CA PRO A 16 -8.91 -7.02 -2.20
C PRO A 16 -8.86 -5.92 -1.16
N ILE A 17 -8.76 -4.65 -1.57
CA ILE A 17 -8.77 -3.53 -0.64
C ILE A 17 -10.09 -3.55 0.13
N VAL A 18 -11.23 -3.61 -0.58
CA VAL A 18 -12.56 -3.61 0.05
C VAL A 18 -12.74 -4.83 0.95
N ALA A 19 -12.45 -6.05 0.47
CA ALA A 19 -12.59 -7.27 1.27
C ALA A 19 -11.78 -7.21 2.57
N ARG A 20 -10.52 -6.77 2.47
CA ARG A 20 -9.55 -6.80 3.58
C ARG A 20 -9.74 -5.67 4.57
N THR A 21 -10.28 -4.52 4.16
CA THR A 21 -10.56 -3.40 5.07
C THR A 21 -11.98 -3.38 5.64
N THR A 22 -12.90 -4.21 5.12
CA THR A 22 -14.29 -4.24 5.59
C THR A 22 -14.69 -5.60 6.15
N VAL A 23 -14.85 -6.60 5.28
CA VAL A 23 -15.30 -7.95 5.64
C VAL A 23 -14.35 -8.58 6.65
N GLN A 24 -13.06 -8.65 6.31
CA GLN A 24 -12.05 -9.23 7.19
C GLN A 24 -11.97 -8.53 8.54
N ILE A 25 -11.97 -7.19 8.56
CA ILE A 25 -11.81 -6.42 9.80
C ILE A 25 -13.01 -6.63 10.72
N SER A 26 -14.23 -6.61 10.16
CA SER A 26 -15.46 -6.92 10.90
C SER A 26 -15.39 -8.32 11.51
N ASP A 27 -15.00 -9.32 10.71
CA ASP A 27 -14.91 -10.71 11.16
C ASP A 27 -13.84 -10.88 12.25
N LEU A 28 -12.64 -10.33 12.05
CA LEU A 28 -11.55 -10.39 13.01
C LEU A 28 -11.96 -9.79 14.35
N MET A 29 -12.54 -8.58 14.36
CA MET A 29 -12.93 -7.91 15.61
C MET A 29 -14.06 -8.63 16.34
N SER A 30 -14.92 -9.38 15.65
CA SER A 30 -16.08 -10.04 16.26
C SER A 30 -15.72 -10.99 17.42
N ALA A 31 -14.51 -11.55 17.41
CA ALA A 31 -14.08 -12.52 18.40
C ALA A 31 -13.25 -11.96 19.56
N TYR A 32 -12.97 -10.65 19.57
CA TYR A 32 -12.24 -9.98 20.64
C TYR A 32 -13.16 -9.10 21.49
N PRO A 33 -12.89 -8.93 22.80
CA PRO A 33 -13.73 -8.16 23.70
C PRO A 33 -13.46 -6.65 23.59
N LEU A 34 -13.62 -6.09 22.38
CA LEU A 34 -13.55 -4.65 22.12
C LEU A 34 -14.87 -3.98 22.51
N SER A 35 -14.79 -2.79 23.11
CA SER A 35 -15.93 -1.91 23.31
C SER A 35 -16.51 -1.40 21.98
N ASP A 36 -17.77 -0.95 21.99
CA ASP A 36 -18.42 -0.43 20.79
C ASP A 36 -17.70 0.80 20.23
N ASP A 37 -17.17 1.66 21.10
CA ASP A 37 -16.39 2.86 20.72
C ASP A 37 -15.05 2.49 20.04
N GLU A 38 -14.34 1.47 20.56
CA GLU A 38 -13.13 0.96 19.92
C GLU A 38 -13.44 0.36 18.55
N ARG A 39 -14.48 -0.48 18.45
CA ARG A 39 -14.90 -1.08 17.17
C ARG A 39 -15.22 -0.02 16.14
N GLN A 40 -16.01 0.99 16.53
CA GLN A 40 -16.41 2.06 15.63
C GLN A 40 -15.22 2.90 15.19
N SER A 41 -14.28 3.19 16.11
CA SER A 41 -13.06 3.93 15.80
C SER A 41 -12.13 3.15 14.85
N ILE A 42 -11.94 1.84 15.07
CA ILE A 42 -11.17 0.97 14.17
C ILE A 42 -11.83 0.91 12.79
N LEU A 43 -13.15 0.68 12.72
CA LEU A 43 -13.89 0.66 11.46
C LEU A 43 -13.79 2.00 10.71
N SER A 44 -13.84 3.11 11.43
CA SER A 44 -13.68 4.46 10.85
C SER A 44 -12.29 4.64 10.25
N ALA A 45 -11.23 4.25 10.98
CA ALA A 45 -9.85 4.30 10.52
C ALA A 45 -9.64 3.44 9.26
N PHE A 46 -10.10 2.18 9.27
CA PHE A 46 -10.06 1.31 8.09
C PHE A 46 -10.92 1.83 6.92
N GLY A 47 -12.05 2.47 7.22
CA GLY A 47 -12.88 3.11 6.20
C GLY A 47 -12.18 4.29 5.52
N SER A 48 -11.40 5.07 6.27
CA SER A 48 -10.54 6.12 5.71
C SER A 48 -9.42 5.52 4.86
N LEU A 49 -8.69 4.55 5.41
CA LEU A 49 -7.61 3.86 4.72
C LEU A 49 -8.08 3.23 3.40
N MET A 50 -9.23 2.56 3.42
CA MET A 50 -9.85 1.97 2.23
C MET A 50 -10.03 3.00 1.12
N ARG A 51 -10.59 4.18 1.43
CA ARG A 51 -10.80 5.23 0.42
C ARG A 51 -9.48 5.71 -0.17
N ARG A 52 -8.43 5.85 0.64
CA ARG A 52 -7.11 6.26 0.15
C ARG A 52 -6.44 5.19 -0.71
N LEU A 53 -6.50 3.93 -0.28
CA LEU A 53 -5.98 2.80 -1.07
C LEU A 53 -6.73 2.65 -2.40
N LEU A 54 -8.04 2.87 -2.41
CA LEU A 54 -8.83 2.87 -3.65
C LEU A 54 -8.41 4.00 -4.59
N ARG A 55 -8.16 5.21 -4.06
CA ARG A 55 -7.60 6.32 -4.84
C ARG A 55 -6.22 6.00 -5.40
N MET A 56 -5.34 5.38 -4.60
CA MET A 56 -4.02 4.92 -5.07
C MET A 56 -4.16 3.89 -6.20
N GLN A 57 -5.10 2.95 -6.06
CA GLN A 57 -5.37 1.96 -7.09
C GLN A 57 -5.89 2.61 -8.37
N GLU A 58 -6.79 3.60 -8.29
CA GLU A 58 -7.26 4.35 -9.46
C GLU A 58 -6.14 5.08 -10.20
N LEU A 59 -5.25 5.76 -9.46
CA LEU A 59 -4.08 6.44 -10.03
C LEU A 59 -3.16 5.44 -10.74
N ARG A 60 -2.84 4.33 -10.07
CA ARG A 60 -2.01 3.25 -10.65
C ARG A 60 -2.67 2.61 -11.87
N ASP A 61 -3.98 2.33 -11.82
CA ASP A 61 -4.72 1.72 -12.93
C ASP A 61 -4.76 2.67 -14.13
N SER A 62 -4.92 3.98 -13.92
CA SER A 62 -4.87 4.99 -14.97
C SER A 62 -3.50 5.01 -15.64
N LEU A 63 -2.44 5.11 -14.84
CA LEU A 63 -1.06 5.12 -15.31
C LEU A 63 -0.70 3.84 -16.07
N SER A 64 -1.09 2.69 -15.53
CA SER A 64 -0.85 1.37 -16.16
C SER A 64 -1.55 1.25 -17.51
N LYS A 65 -2.78 1.77 -17.65
CA LYS A 65 -3.52 1.74 -18.91
C LYS A 65 -2.89 2.63 -19.97
N GLU A 66 -2.45 3.83 -19.58
CA GLU A 66 -1.76 4.73 -20.50
C GLU A 66 -0.43 4.13 -20.97
N TYR A 67 0.33 3.55 -20.05
CA TYR A 67 1.56 2.84 -20.37
C TYR A 67 1.34 1.64 -21.31
N GLU A 68 0.38 0.77 -21.02
CA GLU A 68 0.08 -0.40 -21.87
C GLU A 68 -0.44 0.00 -23.26
N LYS A 69 -1.15 1.13 -23.37
CA LYS A 69 -1.55 1.69 -24.67
C LYS A 69 -0.31 2.07 -25.49
N ILE A 70 0.62 2.81 -24.90
CA ILE A 70 1.88 3.21 -25.54
C ILE A 70 2.68 1.96 -25.93
N ARG A 71 2.83 1.01 -25.01
CA ARG A 71 3.57 -0.23 -25.24
C ARG A 71 3.00 -1.07 -26.38
N THR A 72 1.67 -1.17 -26.45
CA THR A 72 0.98 -1.87 -27.53
C THR A 72 1.21 -1.17 -28.86
N GLN A 73 1.07 0.15 -28.90
CA GLN A 73 1.33 0.95 -30.10
C GLN A 73 2.76 0.75 -30.61
N VAL A 74 3.77 0.89 -29.75
CA VAL A 74 5.19 0.70 -30.13
C VAL A 74 5.45 -0.73 -30.61
N ARG A 75 4.80 -1.73 -30.02
CA ARG A 75 4.94 -3.13 -30.44
C ARG A 75 4.33 -3.41 -31.82
N GLU A 76 3.18 -2.81 -32.12
CA GLU A 76 2.41 -3.09 -33.35
C GLU A 76 2.85 -2.22 -34.52
N GLU A 77 3.07 -0.93 -34.28
CA GLU A 77 3.38 0.08 -35.30
C GLU A 77 4.87 0.39 -35.40
N GLY A 78 5.65 0.02 -34.38
CA GLY A 78 7.03 0.49 -34.23
C GLY A 78 7.08 1.93 -33.71
N LEU A 79 8.27 2.53 -33.75
CA LEU A 79 8.44 3.95 -33.44
C LEU A 79 8.38 4.78 -34.72
N THR A 80 7.77 5.96 -34.65
CA THR A 80 7.73 6.90 -35.77
C THR A 80 9.14 7.44 -36.02
N GLN A 81 9.71 7.13 -37.20
CA GLN A 81 11.00 7.67 -37.62
C GLN A 81 10.81 9.09 -38.19
N LEU A 82 11.51 10.07 -37.61
CA LEU A 82 11.47 11.48 -38.01
C LEU A 82 12.68 11.89 -38.89
N GLY A 83 13.71 11.04 -38.97
CA GLY A 83 14.92 11.24 -39.77
C GLY A 83 15.83 9.99 -39.74
N GLU A 84 17.04 10.05 -40.32
CA GLU A 84 17.94 8.89 -40.40
C GLU A 84 18.20 8.24 -39.03
N ASP A 85 18.47 9.06 -38.00
CA ASP A 85 18.76 8.60 -36.62
C ASP A 85 17.83 9.24 -35.57
N ALA A 86 16.62 9.66 -35.96
CA ALA A 86 15.69 10.35 -35.08
C ALA A 86 14.34 9.61 -35.00
N TYR A 87 13.89 9.32 -33.77
CA TYR A 87 12.63 8.66 -33.49
C TYR A 87 11.76 9.51 -32.56
N GLU A 88 10.46 9.49 -32.78
CA GLU A 88 9.49 10.04 -31.84
C GLU A 88 9.25 9.02 -30.72
N VAL A 89 9.60 9.38 -29.49
CA VAL A 89 9.37 8.54 -28.31
C VAL A 89 8.03 8.91 -27.69
N PRO A 90 7.03 8.00 -27.65
CA PRO A 90 5.77 8.29 -26.98
C PRO A 90 6.01 8.48 -25.48
N GLN A 91 5.25 9.40 -24.88
CA GLN A 91 5.40 9.81 -23.49
C GLN A 91 4.07 9.66 -22.75
N ILE A 92 4.12 9.32 -21.45
CA ILE A 92 2.97 9.41 -20.56
C ILE A 92 2.77 10.88 -20.20
N MET A 93 1.59 11.43 -20.50
CA MET A 93 1.32 12.84 -20.28
C MET A 93 1.10 13.14 -18.80
N GLY A 94 1.86 14.10 -18.26
CA GLY A 94 1.76 14.52 -16.86
C GLY A 94 2.24 13.46 -15.86
N LEU A 95 3.17 12.59 -16.25
CA LEU A 95 3.74 11.55 -15.39
C LEU A 95 4.18 12.09 -14.02
N ASP A 96 4.88 13.23 -13.98
CA ASP A 96 5.32 13.87 -12.73
C ASP A 96 4.15 14.16 -11.78
N ALA A 97 3.07 14.75 -12.30
CA ALA A 97 1.88 15.07 -11.51
C ALA A 97 1.15 13.80 -11.04
N GLN A 98 1.07 12.77 -11.89
CA GLN A 98 0.47 11.49 -11.51
C GLN A 98 1.28 10.80 -10.39
N ALA A 99 2.61 10.84 -10.48
CA ALA A 99 3.51 10.31 -9.45
C ALA A 99 3.41 11.09 -8.14
N GLU A 100 3.33 12.42 -8.21
CA GLU A 100 3.09 13.30 -7.04
C GLU A 100 1.78 12.95 -6.32
N ASP A 101 0.69 12.90 -7.07
CA ASP A 101 -0.64 12.55 -6.56
C ASP A 101 -0.63 11.18 -5.88
N PHE A 102 0.09 10.20 -6.47
CA PHE A 102 0.24 8.88 -5.88
C PHE A 102 1.01 8.92 -4.56
N LEU A 103 2.18 9.55 -4.53
CA LEU A 103 3.01 9.65 -3.32
C LEU A 103 2.28 10.38 -2.19
N GLN A 104 1.49 11.40 -2.53
CA GLN A 104 0.65 12.11 -1.55
C GLN A 104 -0.46 11.22 -1.02
N ALA A 105 -1.16 10.47 -1.88
CA ALA A 105 -2.17 9.50 -1.44
C ALA A 105 -1.56 8.39 -0.57
N ALA A 106 -0.38 7.89 -0.93
CA ALA A 106 0.37 6.89 -0.17
C ALA A 106 0.79 7.38 1.22
N LYS A 107 1.31 8.62 1.32
CA LYS A 107 1.62 9.24 2.62
C LYS A 107 0.38 9.29 3.51
N LEU A 108 -0.74 9.73 2.94
CA LEU A 108 -1.98 9.86 3.70
C LEU A 108 -2.53 8.49 4.14
N ALA A 109 -2.35 7.44 3.33
CA ALA A 109 -2.70 6.07 3.71
C ALA A 109 -1.78 5.53 4.82
N LEU A 110 -0.50 5.87 4.80
CA LEU A 110 0.44 5.54 5.88
C LEU A 110 0.06 6.25 7.20
N ILE A 111 -0.37 7.51 7.12
CA ILE A 111 -0.90 8.26 8.26
C ILE A 111 -2.10 7.52 8.87
N ASP A 112 -3.04 7.06 8.04
CA ASP A 112 -4.20 6.30 8.51
C ASP A 112 -3.79 4.97 9.18
N CYS A 113 -2.68 4.33 8.75
CA CYS A 113 -2.13 3.16 9.44
C CYS A 113 -1.62 3.52 10.84
N GLY A 114 -0.89 4.63 10.98
CA GLY A 114 -0.41 5.12 12.27
C GLY A 114 -1.55 5.51 13.23
N SER A 115 -2.67 5.97 12.71
CA SER A 115 -3.87 6.29 13.51
C SER A 115 -4.53 5.06 14.14
N LEU A 116 -4.23 3.84 13.68
CA LEU A 116 -4.80 2.62 14.27
C LEU A 116 -4.37 2.40 15.72
N PHE A 117 -3.23 2.96 16.13
CA PHE A 117 -2.73 2.83 17.49
C PHE A 117 -3.60 3.53 18.53
N GLU A 118 -4.30 4.61 18.17
CA GLU A 118 -5.15 5.36 19.10
C GLU A 118 -6.32 4.51 19.62
N PRO A 119 -7.20 3.93 18.79
CA PRO A 119 -8.26 3.07 19.30
C PRO A 119 -7.77 1.72 19.85
N LEU A 120 -6.54 1.31 19.52
CA LEU A 120 -6.00 0.05 20.01
C LEU A 120 -5.30 0.21 21.37
N TYR A 121 -4.65 1.33 21.64
CA TYR A 121 -3.81 1.50 22.83
C TYR A 121 -4.08 2.79 23.61
N ALA A 122 -5.03 3.62 23.16
CA ALA A 122 -5.26 4.98 23.67
C ALA A 122 -3.99 5.85 23.62
N GLN A 123 -3.13 5.60 22.63
CA GLN A 123 -1.88 6.34 22.40
C GLN A 123 -1.89 7.01 21.03
N THR A 124 -1.43 8.26 20.98
CA THR A 124 -1.26 9.01 19.74
C THR A 124 0.23 9.21 19.46
N PHE A 125 0.61 9.04 18.20
CA PHE A 125 2.00 9.10 17.76
C PHE A 125 2.20 10.09 16.61
N ASP A 126 1.35 11.13 16.52
CA ASP A 126 1.34 12.07 15.39
C ASP A 126 1.35 11.38 14.01
N HIS A 127 0.71 10.20 13.93
CA HIS A 127 0.65 9.34 12.75
C HIS A 127 2.02 8.83 12.25
N ARG A 128 3.04 8.84 13.11
CA ARG A 128 4.40 8.40 12.84
C ARG A 128 4.62 6.97 13.30
N ILE A 129 4.80 6.08 12.32
CA ILE A 129 5.08 4.67 12.57
C ILE A 129 6.38 4.47 13.37
N ASP A 130 7.40 5.32 13.17
CA ASP A 130 8.65 5.21 13.92
C ASP A 130 8.49 5.51 15.41
N LEU A 131 7.61 6.45 15.77
CA LEU A 131 7.27 6.71 17.17
C LEU A 131 6.45 5.56 17.77
N SER A 132 5.52 4.99 17.01
CA SER A 132 4.78 3.79 17.43
C SER A 132 5.70 2.59 17.65
N ILE A 133 6.73 2.42 16.82
CA ILE A 133 7.75 1.38 16.99
C ILE A 133 8.55 1.61 18.26
N ALA A 134 9.06 2.82 18.50
CA ALA A 134 9.83 3.14 19.70
C ALA A 134 9.03 2.86 20.98
N TRP A 135 7.75 3.24 21.00
CA TRP A 135 6.87 2.93 22.13
C TRP A 135 6.64 1.42 22.30
N LEU A 136 6.36 0.68 21.22
CA LEU A 136 6.20 -0.77 21.30
C LEU A 136 7.48 -1.49 21.77
N GLU A 137 8.65 -0.96 21.46
CA GLU A 137 9.94 -1.48 21.94
C GLU A 137 10.07 -1.34 23.45
N GLU A 138 9.60 -0.23 24.02
CA GLU A 138 9.56 -0.02 25.47
C GLU A 138 8.54 -0.95 26.15
N GLU A 139 7.36 -1.12 25.56
CA GLU A 139 6.26 -1.91 26.16
C GLU A 139 6.43 -3.43 26.01
N LEU A 140 6.89 -3.90 24.84
CA LEU A 140 6.93 -5.33 24.49
C LEU A 140 8.35 -5.89 24.41
N GLY A 141 9.36 -5.02 24.32
CA GLY A 141 10.74 -5.38 24.08
C GLY A 141 11.10 -5.53 22.60
N VAL A 142 12.35 -5.22 22.27
CA VAL A 142 12.89 -5.22 20.88
C VAL A 142 12.81 -6.57 20.18
N GLU A 143 12.78 -7.67 20.94
CA GLU A 143 12.74 -9.03 20.41
C GLU A 143 11.32 -9.52 20.08
N HIS A 144 10.29 -8.77 20.46
CA HIS A 144 8.90 -9.17 20.23
C HIS A 144 8.55 -9.19 18.74
N GLU A 145 7.83 -10.23 18.29
CA GLU A 145 7.53 -10.46 16.86
C GLU A 145 6.71 -9.33 16.21
N PHE A 146 5.89 -8.62 16.99
CA PHE A 146 5.19 -7.43 16.49
C PHE A 146 6.16 -6.29 16.17
N VAL A 147 7.09 -6.01 17.09
CA VAL A 147 8.11 -4.96 16.97
C VAL A 147 9.02 -5.26 15.78
N LYS A 148 9.54 -6.49 15.69
CA LYS A 148 10.41 -6.93 14.58
C LYS A 148 9.74 -6.73 13.23
N ARG A 149 8.47 -7.11 13.10
CA ARG A 149 7.72 -6.95 11.85
C ARG A 149 7.54 -5.48 11.48
N LEU A 150 7.09 -4.63 12.41
CA LEU A 150 6.95 -3.20 12.14
C LEU A 150 8.28 -2.54 11.78
N ARG A 151 9.36 -2.87 12.49
CA ARG A 151 10.71 -2.37 12.18
C ARG A 151 11.14 -2.79 10.77
N LYS A 152 10.85 -4.04 10.37
CA LYS A 152 11.08 -4.50 9.00
C LYS A 152 10.30 -3.67 7.96
N HIS A 153 9.02 -3.41 8.16
CA HIS A 153 8.27 -2.51 7.26
C HIS A 153 8.89 -1.12 7.21
N HIS A 154 9.25 -0.59 8.37
CA HIS A 154 9.84 0.73 8.50
C HIS A 154 11.14 0.86 7.71
N ASP A 155 12.04 -0.10 7.88
CA ASP A 155 13.38 -0.08 7.29
C ASP A 155 13.38 -0.46 5.81
N VAL A 156 12.47 -1.33 5.36
CA VAL A 156 12.46 -1.84 3.99
C VAL A 156 11.81 -0.88 3.00
N TRP A 157 10.70 -0.23 3.34
CA TRP A 157 9.97 0.57 2.34
C TRP A 157 9.31 1.85 2.88
N ILE A 158 8.97 1.95 4.17
CA ILE A 158 8.32 3.16 4.71
C ILE A 158 9.29 4.35 4.65
N LYS A 159 10.54 4.17 5.09
CA LYS A 159 11.57 5.22 5.01
C LYS A 159 11.73 5.72 3.58
N GLU A 160 11.78 4.80 2.63
CA GLU A 160 11.96 5.09 1.21
C GLU A 160 10.76 5.88 0.64
N LEU A 161 9.53 5.47 0.95
CA LEU A 161 8.31 6.21 0.59
C LEU A 161 8.33 7.63 1.18
N ILE A 162 8.69 7.77 2.45
CA ILE A 162 8.79 9.06 3.13
C ILE A 162 9.86 9.94 2.46
N ASP A 163 11.02 9.37 2.12
CA ASP A 163 12.11 10.08 1.48
C ASP A 163 11.74 10.56 0.07
N ARG A 164 11.13 9.70 -0.76
CA ARG A 164 10.60 10.08 -2.10
C ARG A 164 9.62 11.24 -1.99
N ARG A 165 8.62 11.14 -1.11
CA ARG A 165 7.63 12.20 -0.90
C ARG A 165 8.29 13.49 -0.41
N ASN A 166 9.24 13.40 0.52
CA ASN A 166 9.91 14.58 1.06
C ASN A 166 10.81 15.27 0.02
N ALA A 167 11.47 14.50 -0.86
CA ALA A 167 12.27 15.04 -1.96
C ALA A 167 11.41 15.83 -2.96
N LEU A 168 10.16 15.41 -3.15
CA LEU A 168 9.19 16.12 -3.97
C LEU A 168 8.78 17.46 -3.35
N GLU A 169 8.46 17.50 -2.05
CA GLU A 169 8.03 18.75 -1.38
C GLU A 169 9.17 19.74 -1.12
N HIS A 170 10.39 19.24 -0.92
CA HIS A 170 11.53 20.03 -0.47
C HIS A 170 12.79 19.76 -1.30
N PRO A 171 12.77 20.00 -2.62
CA PRO A 171 13.82 19.58 -3.54
C PRO A 171 15.20 20.22 -3.30
N ARG A 172 15.28 21.30 -2.51
CA ARG A 172 16.54 22.04 -2.22
C ARG A 172 17.08 21.86 -0.79
N LYS A 173 16.40 21.11 0.09
CA LYS A 173 16.68 21.13 1.55
C LYS A 173 17.13 19.79 2.15
N ARG A 174 17.44 18.75 1.36
CA ARG A 174 17.60 17.37 1.88
C ARG A 174 18.90 16.68 1.45
N ALA A 175 19.36 15.77 2.32
CA ALA A 175 20.58 14.99 2.18
C ALA A 175 20.52 13.88 1.10
N LYS A 176 19.33 13.33 0.82
CA LYS A 176 19.11 12.30 -0.22
C LYS A 176 18.82 12.86 -1.62
N GLY A 177 19.00 14.17 -1.81
CA GLY A 177 18.88 14.82 -3.11
C GLY A 177 17.46 14.94 -3.66
N LYS A 178 17.38 15.09 -4.98
CA LYS A 178 16.13 15.31 -5.73
C LYS A 178 15.54 13.96 -6.16
N LEU A 179 14.20 13.88 -6.18
CA LEU A 179 13.48 12.81 -6.87
C LEU A 179 13.51 13.07 -8.38
N HIS A 180 14.05 12.12 -9.14
CA HIS A 180 14.00 12.11 -10.59
C HIS A 180 12.85 11.21 -11.01
N ILE A 181 12.05 11.69 -11.95
CA ILE A 181 10.96 10.96 -12.59
C ILE A 181 11.32 10.95 -14.06
N GLU A 182 11.50 9.75 -14.59
CA GLU A 182 11.92 9.51 -15.97
C GLU A 182 10.76 8.81 -16.66
N ASN A 183 10.36 9.37 -17.80
CA ASN A 183 9.32 8.77 -18.62
C ASN A 183 9.90 7.60 -19.42
N ILE A 184 9.10 7.08 -20.33
CA ILE A 184 9.52 6.05 -21.28
C ILE A 184 10.72 6.59 -22.08
N ASP A 185 11.80 5.83 -22.10
CA ASP A 185 12.96 6.03 -22.95
C ASP A 185 13.11 4.84 -23.91
N ILE A 186 13.94 4.96 -24.93
CA ILE A 186 14.22 3.88 -25.87
C ILE A 186 15.49 3.16 -25.41
N ASP A 187 15.36 1.87 -25.08
CA ASP A 187 16.52 0.99 -24.99
C ASP A 187 16.79 0.38 -26.37
N VAL A 188 17.97 0.64 -26.92
CA VAL A 188 18.47 0.02 -28.16
C VAL A 188 19.23 -1.26 -27.79
N ALA A 189 18.58 -2.15 -27.06
CA ALA A 189 19.13 -3.46 -26.72
C ALA A 189 18.92 -4.45 -27.89
N GLY A 190 19.80 -4.38 -28.90
CA GLY A 190 19.79 -5.27 -30.08
C GLY A 190 18.97 -4.73 -31.26
N ALA A 191 18.36 -5.61 -32.05
CA ALA A 191 17.61 -5.26 -33.29
C ALA A 191 16.15 -4.84 -33.05
N LYS A 192 15.75 -4.62 -31.79
CA LYS A 192 14.35 -4.31 -31.43
C LYS A 192 14.33 -3.12 -30.49
N LEU A 193 13.76 -2.02 -30.95
CA LEU A 193 13.47 -0.84 -30.13
C LEU A 193 12.43 -1.25 -29.07
N MET A 194 12.80 -1.18 -27.79
CA MET A 194 11.88 -1.38 -26.68
C MET A 194 11.85 -0.15 -25.80
N GLY A 195 10.65 0.32 -25.46
CA GLY A 195 10.49 1.37 -24.47
C GLY A 195 10.85 0.83 -23.09
N SER A 196 11.66 1.57 -22.33
CA SER A 196 11.86 1.36 -20.89
C SER A 196 10.58 1.70 -20.12
N ASP A 197 10.39 1.06 -18.97
CA ASP A 197 9.31 1.43 -18.07
C ASP A 197 9.53 2.87 -17.56
N PRO A 198 8.45 3.67 -17.35
CA PRO A 198 8.59 4.91 -16.60
C PRO A 198 9.14 4.60 -15.21
N SER A 199 10.13 5.36 -14.80
CA SER A 199 10.95 5.05 -13.62
C SER A 199 11.14 6.28 -12.72
N TRP A 200 11.49 6.02 -11.46
CA TRP A 200 11.86 7.07 -10.52
C TRP A 200 13.08 6.66 -9.71
N HIS A 201 13.81 7.64 -9.18
CA HIS A 201 14.85 7.40 -8.18
C HIS A 201 15.21 8.68 -7.43
N LEU A 202 15.75 8.51 -6.23
CA LEU A 202 16.43 9.59 -5.54
C LEU A 202 17.85 9.73 -6.10
N THR A 203 18.44 10.91 -5.94
CA THR A 203 19.80 11.16 -6.42
C THR A 203 20.80 10.22 -5.74
N GLY A 204 21.45 9.36 -6.52
CA GLY A 204 22.43 8.38 -6.04
C GLY A 204 21.86 6.98 -5.76
N ASP A 205 20.54 6.80 -5.88
CA ASP A 205 19.87 5.49 -5.79
C ASP A 205 19.68 4.88 -7.19
N GLU A 206 19.43 3.57 -7.25
CA GLU A 206 19.08 2.88 -8.49
C GLU A 206 17.66 3.24 -8.96
N SER A 207 17.46 3.25 -10.28
CA SER A 207 16.15 3.51 -10.89
C SER A 207 15.20 2.31 -10.73
N SER A 208 13.95 2.59 -10.36
CA SER A 208 12.90 1.58 -10.20
C SER A 208 11.62 1.93 -10.97
N SER A 209 10.90 0.91 -11.44
CA SER A 209 9.68 1.09 -12.24
C SER A 209 8.55 1.68 -11.39
N ILE A 210 7.99 2.81 -11.82
CA ILE A 210 6.86 3.46 -11.16
C ILE A 210 5.64 2.52 -11.17
N ILE A 211 5.42 1.82 -12.29
CA ILE A 211 4.27 0.92 -12.45
C ILE A 211 4.30 -0.20 -11.41
N GLU A 212 5.48 -0.79 -11.21
CA GLU A 212 5.64 -1.89 -10.27
C GLU A 212 5.67 -1.42 -8.82
N ASP A 213 6.39 -0.34 -8.53
CA ASP A 213 6.48 0.20 -7.18
C ASP A 213 5.13 0.67 -6.66
N THR A 214 4.32 1.33 -7.49
CA THR A 214 2.97 1.77 -7.10
C THR A 214 2.07 0.58 -6.75
N ARG A 215 2.17 -0.54 -7.47
CA ARG A 215 1.47 -1.79 -7.15
C ARG A 215 1.94 -2.35 -5.80
N ILE A 216 3.25 -2.42 -5.59
CA ILE A 216 3.85 -2.95 -4.36
C ILE A 216 3.47 -2.10 -3.16
N LEU A 217 3.51 -0.77 -3.28
CA LEU A 217 3.18 0.16 -2.19
C LEU A 217 1.73 0.04 -1.73
N ILE A 218 0.77 -0.14 -2.65
CA ILE A 218 -0.64 -0.37 -2.29
C ILE A 218 -0.76 -1.62 -1.41
N GLU A 219 -0.15 -2.73 -1.84
CA GLU A 219 -0.19 -3.99 -1.09
C GLU A 219 0.54 -3.87 0.25
N ASN A 220 1.72 -3.24 0.28
CA ASN A 220 2.50 -3.07 1.51
C ASN A 220 1.76 -2.25 2.57
N ILE A 221 1.08 -1.17 2.18
CA ILE A 221 0.28 -0.35 3.11
C ILE A 221 -0.92 -1.15 3.61
N LEU A 222 -1.63 -1.87 2.72
CA LEU A 222 -2.75 -2.71 3.13
C LEU A 222 -2.31 -3.79 4.12
N ARG A 223 -1.19 -4.48 3.84
CA ARG A 223 -0.60 -5.49 4.75
C ARG A 223 -0.20 -4.90 6.09
N LEU A 224 0.44 -3.73 6.09
CA LEU A 224 0.85 -3.04 7.32
C LEU A 224 -0.35 -2.80 8.24
N ALA A 225 -1.45 -2.27 7.71
CA ALA A 225 -2.65 -1.99 8.49
C ALA A 225 -3.27 -3.25 9.12
N GLU A 226 -3.37 -4.33 8.33
CA GLU A 226 -3.88 -5.61 8.83
C GLU A 226 -2.97 -6.20 9.91
N GLU A 227 -1.66 -6.12 9.72
CA GLU A 227 -0.68 -6.65 10.66
C GLU A 227 -0.62 -5.85 11.96
N ILE A 228 -0.81 -4.52 11.91
CA ILE A 228 -1.02 -3.69 13.10
C ILE A 228 -2.23 -4.20 13.85
N LEU A 229 -3.39 -4.35 13.19
CA LEU A 229 -4.61 -4.80 13.86
C LEU A 229 -4.44 -6.21 14.47
N VAL A 230 -4.04 -7.19 13.66
CA VAL A 230 -3.92 -8.59 14.09
C VAL A 230 -2.93 -8.74 15.24
N SER A 231 -1.76 -8.10 15.14
CA SER A 231 -0.75 -8.18 16.19
C SER A 231 -1.21 -7.48 17.46
N SER A 232 -1.89 -6.33 17.34
CA SER A 232 -2.41 -5.61 18.49
C SER A 232 -3.50 -6.39 19.21
N LEU A 233 -4.42 -7.02 18.49
CA LEU A 233 -5.44 -7.89 19.08
C LEU A 233 -4.79 -9.09 19.80
N GLY A 234 -3.76 -9.69 19.21
CA GLY A 234 -3.02 -10.80 19.82
C GLY A 234 -2.28 -10.40 21.10
N VAL A 235 -1.71 -9.19 21.14
CA VAL A 235 -1.02 -8.63 22.31
C VAL A 235 -2.01 -8.25 23.41
N ARG A 236 -3.11 -7.58 23.06
CA ARG A 236 -4.10 -7.08 24.03
C ARG A 236 -4.95 -8.19 24.64
N PHE A 237 -5.20 -9.25 23.88
CA PHE A 237 -6.10 -10.33 24.29
C PHE A 237 -5.41 -11.70 24.14
N PRO A 238 -4.35 -11.96 24.92
CA PRO A 238 -3.55 -13.18 24.82
C PRO A 238 -4.31 -14.44 25.24
N ASP A 239 -5.43 -14.30 25.96
CA ASP A 239 -6.25 -15.42 26.42
C ASP A 239 -7.49 -15.71 25.55
N THR A 240 -7.71 -14.92 24.50
CA THR A 240 -8.82 -15.16 23.56
C THR A 240 -8.68 -16.56 22.94
N PRO A 241 -9.74 -17.40 22.90
CA PRO A 241 -9.66 -18.80 22.44
C PRO A 241 -9.51 -18.95 20.92
N VAL A 242 -9.36 -17.84 20.19
CA VAL A 242 -9.12 -17.80 18.76
C VAL A 242 -7.87 -16.98 18.45
N MET A 243 -7.31 -17.20 17.27
CA MET A 243 -6.23 -16.42 16.70
C MET A 243 -6.47 -16.18 15.21
N ALA A 244 -5.87 -15.13 14.65
CA ALA A 244 -5.86 -14.94 13.21
C ALA A 244 -4.82 -15.85 12.55
N LYS A 245 -5.22 -16.62 11.54
CA LYS A 245 -4.34 -17.40 10.65
C LYS A 245 -4.34 -16.77 9.27
N GLU A 246 -3.16 -16.59 8.68
CA GLU A 246 -3.03 -16.10 7.31
C GLU A 246 -3.44 -17.20 6.31
N ILE A 247 -4.25 -16.84 5.33
CA ILE A 247 -4.64 -17.67 4.20
C ILE A 247 -3.60 -17.49 3.08
N PRO A 248 -2.95 -18.57 2.61
CA PRO A 248 -2.05 -18.51 1.47
C PRO A 248 -2.72 -17.87 0.25
N GLU A 249 -2.00 -17.07 -0.53
CA GLU A 249 -2.57 -16.28 -1.63
C GLU A 249 -3.39 -17.12 -2.62
N HIS A 250 -2.90 -18.30 -2.98
CA HIS A 250 -3.57 -19.22 -3.92
C HIS A 250 -4.85 -19.86 -3.36
N ASN A 251 -5.10 -19.76 -2.05
CA ASN A 251 -6.28 -20.31 -1.37
C ASN A 251 -7.32 -19.23 -1.01
N ARG A 252 -7.07 -17.96 -1.32
CA ARG A 252 -8.01 -16.87 -1.01
C ARG A 252 -9.21 -16.92 -1.97
N ASP A 253 -10.41 -16.67 -1.45
CA ASP A 253 -11.62 -16.61 -2.28
C ASP A 253 -11.56 -15.41 -3.24
N VAL A 254 -11.66 -15.66 -4.55
CA VAL A 254 -11.65 -14.62 -5.59
C VAL A 254 -12.81 -13.63 -5.42
N LYS A 255 -13.93 -14.02 -4.81
CA LYS A 255 -15.09 -13.14 -4.56
C LYS A 255 -14.95 -12.26 -3.33
N ALA A 256 -14.08 -12.63 -2.40
CA ALA A 256 -13.79 -11.92 -1.17
C ALA A 256 -12.37 -12.29 -0.69
N PRO A 257 -11.31 -11.74 -1.28
CA PRO A 257 -9.94 -12.20 -1.06
C PRO A 257 -9.39 -11.65 0.26
N VAL A 258 -9.97 -12.12 1.36
CA VAL A 258 -9.50 -11.88 2.72
C VAL A 258 -8.17 -12.62 2.93
N ARG A 259 -7.27 -12.01 3.69
CA ARG A 259 -5.95 -12.51 4.05
C ARG A 259 -5.95 -13.29 5.37
N PHE A 260 -6.78 -12.91 6.34
CA PHE A 260 -6.82 -13.52 7.66
C PHE A 260 -8.19 -14.15 7.96
N VAL A 261 -8.17 -15.30 8.62
CA VAL A 261 -9.35 -15.98 9.17
C VAL A 261 -9.13 -16.31 10.64
N LEU A 262 -10.20 -16.31 11.42
CA LEU A 262 -10.17 -16.73 12.82
C LEU A 262 -10.16 -18.25 12.94
N VAL A 263 -9.24 -18.80 13.72
CA VAL A 263 -9.15 -20.24 14.03
C VAL A 263 -9.00 -20.47 15.54
N PRO A 264 -9.44 -21.61 16.09
CA PRO A 264 -9.25 -21.93 17.51
C PRO A 264 -7.78 -21.98 17.92
N ARG A 265 -7.45 -21.37 19.06
CA ARG A 265 -6.11 -21.37 19.67
C ARG A 265 -5.86 -22.75 20.28
N GLY A 266 -5.27 -23.65 19.50
CA GLY A 266 -5.05 -25.06 19.86
C GLY A 266 -5.17 -26.04 18.68
N ASN A 267 -5.83 -25.64 17.59
CA ASN A 267 -5.84 -26.39 16.32
C ASN A 267 -4.53 -26.15 15.53
N ILE A 268 -3.38 -26.44 16.14
CA ILE A 268 -2.11 -26.63 15.43
C ILE A 268 -2.01 -28.06 14.87
N LEU A 269 -2.96 -28.93 15.22
CA LEU A 269 -3.06 -30.29 14.68
C LEU A 269 -4.06 -30.35 13.52
N GLY A 270 -3.55 -30.17 12.30
CA GLY A 270 -4.22 -30.66 11.08
C GLY A 270 -4.28 -29.66 9.92
N ALA A 271 -3.49 -29.98 8.88
CA ALA A 271 -3.48 -29.44 7.51
C ALA A 271 -2.74 -28.10 7.26
#